data_AF-A0A7S3UJJ4-F1
#
_entry.id   AF-A0A7S3UJJ4-F1
#
_cell.length_a   1.000
_cell.length_b   1.000
_cell.length_c   1.000
_cell.angle_alpha   90.00
_cell.angle_beta   90.00
_cell.angle_gamma   90.00
#
_symmetry.space_group_name_H-M   'P 1'
#
loop_
_entity.id
_entity.type
_entity.pdbx_description
1 polymer ?
#
loop_
_entity_poly.entity_id
_entity_poly.type
_entity_poly.pdbx_seq_one_letter_code
_entity_poly.pdbx_strand_id
1 'polypeptide(L)'
;VVLLISTDPAHSTSDCLRQQFCGEPRTVEGLPNLDVMEVNPTTHLAQELRDWVKLAEKAGVSEVSDKIKDFQQWLANVPGIDEATALASVIELVDSGRYDII
;
A
#
# COMPACT_ATOMS: atom_id res chain seq x y z
N VAL A 1 -9.04 5.54 18.02
CA VAL A 1 -9.71 4.90 16.87
C VAL A 1 -8.94 3.65 16.48
N VAL A 2 -9.61 2.61 15.99
CA VAL A 2 -9.00 1.34 15.56
C VAL A 2 -8.83 1.35 14.04
N LEU A 3 -7.69 0.87 13.55
CA LEU A 3 -7.45 0.59 12.14
C LEU A 3 -7.43 -0.93 11.93
N LEU A 4 -8.13 -1.43 10.92
CA LEU A 4 -8.01 -2.80 10.45
C LEU A 4 -7.29 -2.81 9.12
N ILE A 5 -6.14 -3.47 9.07
CA ILE A 5 -5.37 -3.64 7.82
C ILE A 5 -5.59 -5.05 7.29
N SER A 6 -6.04 -5.13 6.05
CA SER A 6 -6.13 -6.39 5.30
C SER A 6 -5.05 -6.43 4.24
N THR A 7 -4.26 -7.50 4.27
CA THR A 7 -3.22 -7.83 3.29
C THR A 7 -3.65 -8.95 2.35
N ASP A 8 -4.93 -9.36 2.42
CA ASP A 8 -5.49 -10.42 1.59
C ASP A 8 -5.71 -9.89 0.16
N PRO A 9 -5.05 -10.48 -0.87
CA PRO A 9 -5.23 -10.09 -2.26
C PRO A 9 -6.66 -10.29 -2.76
N ALA A 10 -7.47 -11.12 -2.09
CA ALA A 10 -8.82 -11.49 -2.52
C ALA A 10 -9.91 -10.47 -2.16
N HIS A 11 -9.58 -9.32 -1.55
CA HIS A 11 -10.54 -8.26 -1.18
C HIS A 11 -11.71 -8.73 -0.28
N SER A 12 -11.46 -9.77 0.52
CA SER A 12 -12.48 -10.41 1.38
C SER A 12 -13.10 -9.45 2.40
N THR A 13 -12.37 -8.41 2.82
CA THR A 13 -12.82 -7.46 3.84
C THR A 13 -13.86 -6.50 3.27
N SER A 14 -13.64 -6.02 2.04
CA SER A 14 -14.62 -5.22 1.30
C SER A 14 -15.96 -5.95 1.12
N ASP A 15 -15.91 -7.25 0.81
CA ASP A 15 -17.10 -8.09 0.65
C ASP A 15 -17.85 -8.30 1.98
N CYS A 16 -17.13 -8.60 3.06
CA CYS A 16 -17.71 -8.80 4.38
C CYS A 16 -18.42 -7.54 4.92
N LEU A 17 -17.83 -6.36 4.69
CA LEU A 17 -18.35 -5.09 5.17
C LEU A 17 -19.29 -4.40 4.17
N ARG A 18 -19.46 -4.97 2.97
CA ARG A 18 -20.27 -4.40 1.87
C ARG A 18 -19.89 -2.96 1.52
N GLN A 19 -18.61 -2.63 1.69
CA GLN A 19 -18.05 -1.31 1.47
C GLN A 19 -16.67 -1.50 0.85
N GLN A 20 -16.35 -0.76 -0.21
CA GLN A 20 -15.03 -0.87 -0.83
C GLN A 20 -13.97 -0.12 -0.02
N PHE A 21 -12.84 -0.79 0.18
CA PHE A 21 -11.61 -0.24 0.76
C PHE A 21 -10.46 -0.37 -0.24
N CYS A 22 -9.55 0.60 -0.25
CA CYS A 22 -8.37 0.55 -1.12
C CYS A 22 -7.29 1.50 -0.59
N GLY A 23 -6.09 0.98 -0.34
CA GLY A 23 -4.81 1.69 -0.19
C GLY A 23 -4.68 2.82 0.83
N GLU A 24 -5.78 3.34 1.35
CA GLU A 24 -5.89 4.41 2.33
C GLU A 24 -6.95 4.02 3.37
N PRO A 25 -6.74 4.36 4.66
CA PRO A 25 -7.73 4.14 5.70
C PRO A 25 -9.05 4.86 5.41
N ARG A 26 -10.15 4.11 5.48
CA ARG A 26 -11.51 4.65 5.35
C ARG A 26 -12.40 4.15 6.48
N THR A 27 -13.16 5.07 7.07
CA THR A 27 -14.12 4.74 8.13
C THR A 27 -15.24 3.85 7.60
N VAL A 28 -15.59 2.82 8.37
CA VAL A 28 -16.67 1.91 8.04
C VAL A 28 -18.02 2.58 8.31
N GLU A 29 -18.95 2.47 7.35
CA GLU A 29 -20.30 2.99 7.49
C GLU A 29 -21.01 2.37 8.71
N GLY A 30 -21.49 3.22 9.61
CA GLY A 30 -22.13 2.78 10.85
C GLY A 30 -21.17 2.45 12.01
N LEU A 31 -19.85 2.50 11.81
CA LEU A 31 -18.83 2.27 12.85
C LEU A 31 -17.79 3.42 12.84
N PRO A 32 -18.08 4.55 13.52
CA PRO A 32 -17.26 5.78 13.43
C PRO A 32 -15.85 5.67 14.05
N ASN A 33 -15.57 4.57 14.74
CA ASN A 33 -14.32 4.28 15.44
C ASN A 33 -13.50 3.15 14.80
N LEU A 34 -13.93 2.67 13.63
CA LEU A 34 -13.24 1.64 12.85
C LEU A 34 -12.91 2.18 11.46
N ASP A 35 -11.63 2.33 11.19
CA ASP A 35 -11.11 2.52 9.85
C ASP A 35 -10.61 1.19 9.29
N VAL A 36 -10.77 0.98 7.99
CA VAL A 36 -10.27 -0.21 7.29
C VAL A 36 -9.42 0.24 6.12
N MET A 37 -8.31 -0.46 5.91
CA MET A 37 -7.42 -0.30 4.76
C MET A 37 -7.13 -1.67 4.15
N GLU A 38 -7.40 -1.82 2.87
CA GLU A 38 -6.95 -2.97 2.07
C GLU A 38 -5.68 -2.58 1.31
N VAL A 39 -4.55 -3.16 1.70
CA VAL A 39 -3.26 -2.89 1.05
C VAL A 39 -3.02 -3.98 0.01
N ASN A 40 -2.88 -3.55 -1.25
CA ASN A 40 -2.30 -4.39 -2.28
C ASN A 40 -0.82 -3.99 -2.45
N PRO A 41 0.11 -4.76 -1.86
CA PRO A 41 1.52 -4.37 -1.77
C PRO A 41 2.18 -4.20 -3.14
N THR A 42 1.84 -5.05 -4.11
CA THR A 42 2.33 -4.94 -5.48
C THR A 42 1.92 -3.62 -6.12
N THR A 43 0.68 -3.18 -5.92
CA THR A 43 0.20 -1.90 -6.48
C THR A 43 0.82 -0.69 -5.80
N HIS A 44 1.01 -0.72 -4.47
CA HIS A 44 1.61 0.37 -3.70
C HIS A 44 3.08 0.59 -4.09
N LEU A 45 3.88 -0.49 -4.08
CA LEU A 45 5.28 -0.42 -4.46
C LEU A 45 5.45 0.04 -5.91
N ALA A 46 4.58 -0.43 -6.82
CA ALA A 46 4.57 0.03 -8.20
C ALA A 46 4.19 1.52 -8.31
N GLN A 47 3.30 2.03 -7.46
CA GLN A 47 2.90 3.45 -7.42
C GLN A 47 4.06 4.33 -6.95
N GLU A 48 4.67 3.99 -5.83
CA GLU A 48 5.86 4.63 -5.28
C GLU A 48 6.97 4.71 -6.33
N LEU A 49 7.36 3.57 -6.89
CA LEU A 49 8.44 3.53 -7.87
C LEU A 49 8.11 4.29 -9.17
N ARG A 50 6.84 4.34 -9.59
CA ARG A 50 6.41 5.21 -10.71
C ARG A 50 6.64 6.69 -10.39
N ASP A 51 6.38 7.13 -9.17
CA ASP A 51 6.59 8.52 -8.78
C ASP A 51 8.07 8.87 -8.67
N TRP A 52 8.91 7.92 -8.24
CA TRP A 52 10.37 8.03 -8.32
C TRP A 52 10.87 8.14 -9.77
N VAL A 53 10.33 7.33 -10.69
CA VAL A 53 10.65 7.42 -12.13
C VAL A 53 10.29 8.79 -12.69
N LYS A 54 9.08 9.29 -12.41
CA LYS A 54 8.66 10.64 -12.85
C LYS A 54 9.58 11.73 -12.30
N LEU A 55 10.07 11.57 -11.07
CA LEU A 55 11.01 12.52 -10.47
C LEU A 55 12.36 12.48 -11.20
N ALA A 56 12.87 11.29 -11.51
CA ALA A 56 14.11 11.08 -12.26
C ALA A 56 14.03 11.59 -13.72
N GLU A 57 12.89 11.40 -14.38
CA GLU A 57 12.61 11.95 -15.71
C GLU A 57 12.59 13.48 -15.69
N LYS A 58 11.95 14.10 -14.69
CA LYS A 58 11.99 15.55 -14.49
C LYS A 58 13.41 16.07 -14.22
N ALA A 59 14.26 15.26 -13.62
CA ALA A 59 15.68 15.55 -13.40
C ALA A 59 16.56 15.28 -14.63
N GLY A 60 16.00 14.80 -15.75
CA GLY A 60 16.72 14.54 -17.00
C GLY A 60 17.49 13.22 -17.05
N VAL A 61 17.20 12.28 -16.13
CA VAL A 61 17.92 11.00 -16.02
C VAL A 61 17.10 9.87 -16.65
N SER A 62 16.99 9.87 -17.99
CA SER A 62 16.15 8.93 -18.75
C SER A 62 16.58 7.46 -18.63
N GLU A 63 17.87 7.19 -18.48
CA GLU A 63 18.44 5.83 -18.44
C GLU A 63 18.14 5.09 -17.13
N VAL A 64 17.69 5.81 -16.10
CA VAL A 64 17.28 5.24 -14.81
C VAL A 64 15.87 4.66 -14.87
N SER A 65 15.01 5.13 -15.79
CA SER A 65 13.62 4.69 -15.89
C SER A 65 13.48 3.20 -16.26
N ASP A 66 14.25 2.73 -17.25
CA ASP A 66 14.22 1.32 -17.69
C ASP A 66 14.81 0.38 -16.63
N LYS A 67 15.89 0.79 -15.96
CA LYS A 67 16.47 0.02 -14.84
C LYS A 67 15.52 -0.09 -13.66
N ILE A 68 14.70 0.93 -13.39
CA ILE A 68 13.68 0.87 -12.32
C ILE A 68 12.55 -0.11 -12.70
N LYS A 69 12.14 -0.18 -13.97
CA LYS A 69 11.13 -1.16 -14.41
C LYS A 69 11.61 -2.60 -14.29
N ASP A 70 12.85 -2.87 -14.67
CA ASP A 70 13.45 -4.21 -14.51
C ASP A 70 13.56 -4.58 -13.03
N PHE A 71 13.94 -3.62 -12.19
CA PHE A 71 13.98 -3.79 -10.74
C PHE A 71 12.60 -4.04 -10.12
N GLN A 72 11.54 -3.36 -10.60
CA GLN A 72 10.15 -3.62 -10.20
C GLN A 72 9.73 -5.05 -10.52
N GLN A 73 9.99 -5.53 -11.73
CA GLN A 73 9.65 -6.89 -12.13
C GLN A 73 10.43 -7.91 -11.30
N TRP A 74 11.69 -7.63 -10.99
CA TRP A 74 12.47 -8.49 -10.11
C TRP A 74 11.88 -8.51 -8.69
N LEU A 75 11.60 -7.34 -8.09
CA LEU A 75 11.01 -7.23 -6.76
C LEU A 75 9.67 -7.96 -6.64
N ALA A 76 8.78 -7.82 -7.63
CA ALA A 76 7.48 -8.51 -7.65
C ALA A 76 7.60 -10.05 -7.68
N ASN A 77 8.75 -10.58 -8.07
CA ASN A 77 9.04 -12.02 -8.05
C ASN A 77 9.78 -12.47 -6.78
N VAL A 78 10.12 -11.56 -5.86
CA VAL A 78 10.77 -11.90 -4.59
C VAL A 78 9.73 -12.46 -3.63
N PRO A 79 9.88 -13.72 -3.15
CA PRO A 79 9.00 -14.26 -2.13
C PRO A 79 9.09 -13.42 -0.86
N GLY A 80 7.95 -13.05 -0.27
CA GLY A 80 7.92 -12.27 0.98
C GLY A 80 7.88 -10.75 0.78
N ILE A 81 7.97 -10.26 -0.46
CA ILE A 81 7.97 -8.81 -0.74
C ILE A 81 6.63 -8.16 -0.40
N ASP A 82 5.54 -8.90 -0.60
CA ASP A 82 4.19 -8.44 -0.38
C ASP A 82 3.95 -8.20 1.12
N GLU A 83 4.40 -9.13 1.96
CA GLU A 83 4.34 -9.05 3.42
C GLU A 83 5.24 -7.93 3.97
N ALA A 84 6.46 -7.78 3.43
CA ALA A 84 7.37 -6.72 3.84
C ALA A 84 6.82 -5.31 3.51
N THR A 85 6.19 -5.17 2.34
CA THR A 85 5.56 -3.92 1.92
C THR A 85 4.35 -3.59 2.78
N ALA A 86 3.50 -4.59 3.07
CA ALA A 86 2.37 -4.40 3.97
C ALA A 86 2.82 -3.97 5.37
N LEU A 87 3.87 -4.60 5.91
CA LEU A 87 4.45 -4.22 7.20
C LEU A 87 5.01 -2.79 7.18
N ALA A 88 5.67 -2.38 6.10
CA ALA A 88 6.16 -1.00 5.97
C ALA A 88 5.01 0.02 6.01
N SER A 89 3.91 -0.25 5.28
CA SER A 89 2.71 0.61 5.32
C SER A 89 2.08 0.67 6.73
N VAL A 90 2.10 -0.43 7.48
CA VAL A 90 1.65 -0.44 8.89
C VAL A 90 2.54 0.48 9.73
N ILE A 91 3.86 0.38 9.58
CA ILE A 91 4.83 1.19 10.35
C ILE A 91 4.62 2.69 10.11
N GLU A 92 4.41 3.12 8.86
CA GLU A 92 4.13 4.53 8.55
C GLU A 92 2.85 5.03 9.22
N LEU A 93 1.82 4.18 9.31
CA LEU A 93 0.56 4.53 9.97
C LEU A 93 0.69 4.57 11.49
N VAL A 94 1.51 3.68 12.09
CA VAL A 94 1.86 3.76 13.51
C VAL A 94 2.56 5.08 13.82
N ASP A 95 3.54 5.47 13.00
CA ASP A 95 4.33 6.68 13.22
C ASP A 95 3.48 7.97 13.09
N SER A 96 2.37 7.92 12.35
CA SER A 96 1.42 9.04 12.26
C SER A 96 0.69 9.37 13.57
N GLY A 97 0.68 8.44 14.55
CA GLY A 97 0.03 8.63 15.86
C GLY A 97 -1.50 8.73 15.82
N ARG A 98 -2.14 8.35 14.70
CA ARG A 98 -3.58 8.51 14.47
C ARG A 98 -4.48 7.44 15.10
N TYR A 99 -3.92 6.28 15.44
CA TYR A 99 -4.68 5.09 15.84
C TYR A 99 -4.20 4.55 17.20
N ASP A 100 -5.14 4.08 18.01
CA ASP A 100 -4.82 3.45 19.31
C ASP A 100 -4.42 1.99 19.13
N ILE A 101 -4.98 1.33 18.10
CA ILE A 101 -4.83 -0.09 17.78
C ILE A 101 -4.84 -0.24 16.26
N ILE A 102 -3.96 -1.10 15.73
CA ILE A 102 -3.87 -1.52 14.32
C ILE A 102 -3.87 -3.04 14.26
#